data_AF-A0A1Y2GF16-F1
#
_entry.id   AF-A0A1Y2GF16-F1
#
_cell.length_a   1.000
_cell.length_b   1.000
_cell.length_c   1.000
_cell.angle_alpha   90.00
_cell.angle_beta   90.00
_cell.angle_gamma   90.00
#
_symmetry.space_group_name_H-M   'P 1'
#
loop_
_entity.id
_entity.type
_entity.pdbx_description
1 polymer ?
#
loop_
_entity_poly.entity_id
_entity_poly.type
_entity_poly.pdbx_seq_one_letter_code
_entity_poly.pdbx_strand_id
1 'polypeptide(L)'
;MADEKQKHLVFSILEFLQTSINNGTIKSDDAEGVEVAIQCIGEAFGVDLNDSAQAQTYSTKPATLMSIFEVFVNAQKKLGNKVRHKRI
;
A
#
# COMPACT_ATOMS: atom_id res chain seq x y z
N MET A 1 14.54 3.21 14.26
CA MET A 1 13.53 3.93 13.47
C MET A 1 13.50 3.31 12.08
N ALA A 2 12.33 3.25 11.45
CA ALA A 2 12.19 2.74 10.09
C ALA A 2 13.03 3.57 9.10
N ASP A 3 13.67 2.89 8.15
CA ASP A 3 14.35 3.53 7.01
C ASP A 3 13.34 4.23 6.10
N GLU A 4 13.79 5.21 5.32
CA GLU A 4 12.94 6.02 4.44
C GLU A 4 12.14 5.15 3.46
N LYS A 5 12.72 4.07 2.90
CA LYS A 5 11.97 3.16 2.00
C LYS A 5 10.86 2.43 2.74
N GLN A 6 11.08 2.08 4.00
CA GLN A 6 10.06 1.46 4.84
C GLN A 6 8.93 2.44 5.12
N LYS A 7 9.23 3.72 5.37
CA LYS A 7 8.20 4.75 5.56
C LYS A 7 7.36 4.99 4.30
N HIS A 8 7.98 5.02 3.11
CA HIS A 8 7.25 5.06 1.84
C HIS A 8 6.25 3.90 1.70
N LEU A 9 6.72 2.68 2.01
CA LEU A 9 5.88 1.50 1.94
C LEU A 9 4.73 1.57 2.95
N VAL A 10 5.02 1.92 4.19
CA VAL A 10 4.02 2.03 5.25
C VAL A 10 2.99 3.10 4.91
N PHE A 11 3.41 4.30 4.50
CA PHE A 11 2.51 5.37 4.07
C PHE A 11 1.55 4.89 2.97
N SER A 12 2.07 4.14 2.00
CA SER A 12 1.27 3.56 0.91
C SER A 12 0.27 2.50 1.39
N ILE A 13 0.62 1.70 2.42
CA ILE A 13 -0.29 0.74 3.07
C ILE A 13 -1.39 1.50 3.81
N LEU A 14 -1.04 2.54 4.58
CA LEU A 14 -2.00 3.34 5.32
C LEU A 14 -2.98 4.05 4.37
N GLU A 15 -2.49 4.66 3.27
CA GLU A 15 -3.36 5.25 2.23
C GLU A 15 -4.30 4.21 1.62
N PHE A 16 -3.82 2.98 1.39
CA PHE A 16 -4.64 1.88 0.87
C PHE A 16 -5.75 1.48 1.85
N LEU A 17 -5.43 1.32 3.14
CA LEU A 17 -6.42 0.98 4.17
C LEU A 17 -7.47 2.08 4.33
N GLN A 18 -7.05 3.35 4.39
CA GLN A 18 -7.98 4.48 4.45
C GLN A 18 -8.89 4.53 3.22
N THR A 19 -8.34 4.33 2.03
CA THR A 19 -9.12 4.27 0.79
C THR A 19 -10.11 3.10 0.81
N SER A 20 -9.69 1.95 1.36
CA SER A 20 -10.51 0.73 1.45
C SER A 20 -11.68 0.88 2.41
N ILE A 21 -11.54 1.68 3.47
CA ILE A 21 -12.65 2.12 4.32
C ILE A 21 -13.57 3.05 3.51
N ASN A 22 -13.02 4.11 2.92
CA ASN A 22 -13.79 5.15 2.25
C ASN A 22 -14.59 4.66 1.04
N ASN A 23 -14.08 3.66 0.32
CA ASN A 23 -14.73 3.11 -0.88
C ASN A 23 -15.60 1.87 -0.60
N GLY A 24 -15.71 1.44 0.68
CA GLY A 24 -16.51 0.29 1.08
C GLY A 24 -15.93 -1.08 0.73
N THR A 25 -14.63 -1.17 0.41
CA THR A 25 -13.94 -2.47 0.26
C THR A 25 -13.92 -3.22 1.60
N ILE A 26 -13.81 -2.48 2.70
CA ILE A 26 -13.91 -2.99 4.07
C ILE A 26 -15.35 -2.79 4.55
N LYS A 27 -15.91 -3.82 5.18
CA LYS A 27 -17.27 -3.75 5.75
C LYS A 27 -17.31 -2.70 6.85
N SER A 28 -18.46 -2.03 7.00
CA SER A 28 -18.63 -1.00 8.03
C SER A 28 -18.31 -1.51 9.44
N ASP A 29 -18.69 -2.75 9.76
CA ASP A 29 -18.45 -3.37 11.07
C ASP A 29 -16.95 -3.57 11.37
N ASP A 30 -16.12 -3.68 10.32
CA ASP A 30 -14.68 -3.86 10.42
C ASP A 30 -13.90 -2.53 10.31
N ALA A 31 -14.57 -1.43 9.91
CA ALA A 31 -13.92 -0.15 9.62
C ALA A 31 -13.24 0.45 10.85
N GLU A 32 -13.93 0.48 12.00
CA GLU A 32 -13.37 1.00 13.26
C GLU A 32 -12.10 0.25 13.68
N GLY A 33 -12.09 -1.08 13.54
CA GLY A 33 -10.91 -1.89 13.84
C GLY A 33 -9.73 -1.60 12.92
N VAL A 34 -10.01 -1.29 11.65
CA VAL A 34 -8.97 -0.93 10.67
C VAL A 34 -8.46 0.49 10.88
N GLU A 35 -9.30 1.43 11.32
CA GLU A 35 -8.86 2.77 11.71
C GLU A 35 -7.88 2.73 12.89
N VAL A 36 -8.18 1.90 13.90
CA VAL A 36 -7.24 1.66 15.01
C VAL A 36 -5.93 1.04 14.50
N ALA A 37 -6.00 0.08 13.57
CA ALA A 37 -4.81 -0.52 12.98
C ALA A 37 -3.96 0.51 12.21
N ILE A 38 -4.59 1.44 11.46
CA ILE A 38 -3.90 2.52 10.75
C ILE A 38 -3.09 3.37 11.73
N GLN A 39 -3.69 3.74 12.87
CA GLN A 39 -3.03 4.53 13.91
C GLN A 39 -1.86 3.78 14.54
N CYS A 40 -2.07 2.52 14.96
CA CYS A 40 -1.02 1.71 15.59
C CYS A 40 0.17 1.48 14.64
N ILE A 41 -0.09 1.23 13.35
CA ILE A 41 0.97 1.05 12.35
C ILE A 41 1.69 2.38 12.10
N GLY A 42 0.97 3.49 11.99
CA GLY A 42 1.56 4.82 11.84
C GLY A 42 2.53 5.15 12.97
N GLU A 43 2.08 4.99 14.22
CA GLU A 43 2.91 5.22 15.41
C GLU A 43 4.15 4.30 15.45
N ALA A 44 3.99 3.01 15.18
CA ALA A 44 5.08 2.03 15.22
C ALA A 44 6.22 2.36 14.24
N PHE A 45 5.90 3.02 13.12
CA PHE A 45 6.86 3.37 12.07
C PHE A 45 7.20 4.86 12.02
N GLY A 46 6.56 5.69 12.85
CA GLY A 46 6.70 7.14 12.83
C GLY A 46 6.19 7.76 11.53
N VAL A 47 5.05 7.27 11.05
CA VAL A 47 4.39 7.71 9.81
C VAL A 47 3.00 8.26 10.14
N ASP A 48 2.65 9.43 9.63
CA ASP A 48 1.34 10.05 9.81
C ASP A 48 0.72 10.44 8.47
N LEU A 49 -0.50 9.98 8.20
CA LEU A 49 -1.28 10.32 7.00
C LEU A 49 -1.76 11.78 7.00
N ASN A 50 -1.88 12.41 8.16
CA ASN A 50 -2.35 13.79 8.30
C ASN A 50 -1.20 14.81 8.23
N ASP A 51 0.06 14.35 8.32
CA ASP A 51 1.24 15.18 8.16
C ASP A 51 1.47 15.49 6.68
N SER A 52 1.24 16.74 6.27
CA SER A 52 1.39 17.19 4.89
C SER A 52 2.82 17.08 4.37
N ALA A 53 3.85 17.23 5.23
CA ALA A 53 5.25 17.10 4.81
C ALA A 53 5.59 15.63 4.52
N GLN A 54 5.06 14.71 5.34
CA GLN A 54 5.17 13.28 5.10
C GLN A 54 4.36 12.84 3.89
N ALA A 55 3.18 13.40 3.66
CA ALA A 55 2.40 13.13 2.45
C ALA A 55 3.15 13.54 1.17
N GLN A 56 3.84 14.68 1.19
CA GLN A 56 4.68 15.13 0.07
C GLN A 56 5.91 14.25 -0.14
N THR A 57 6.48 13.74 0.95
CA THR A 57 7.73 12.96 0.91
C THR A 57 7.45 11.49 0.59
N TYR A 58 6.47 10.87 1.23
CA TYR A 58 6.27 9.42 1.25
C TYR A 58 5.19 8.90 0.30
N SER A 59 4.24 9.75 -0.14
CA SER A 59 3.18 9.31 -1.04
C SER A 59 3.72 8.83 -2.39
N THR A 60 3.07 7.81 -2.97
CA THR A 60 3.42 7.27 -4.29
C THR A 60 2.62 7.90 -5.43
N LYS A 61 1.85 8.97 -5.16
CA LYS A 61 1.03 9.64 -6.16
C LYS A 61 1.87 10.09 -7.38
N PRO A 62 1.35 9.92 -8.61
CA PRO A 62 -0.03 9.56 -8.96
C PRO A 62 -0.34 8.05 -8.92
N ALA A 63 0.64 7.18 -8.63
CA ALA A 63 0.42 5.75 -8.50
C ALA A 63 -0.09 5.37 -7.10
N THR A 64 -0.75 4.22 -7.00
CA THR A 64 -1.19 3.63 -5.73
C THR A 64 -0.42 2.35 -5.47
N LEU A 65 -0.35 1.93 -4.20
CA LEU A 65 0.23 0.62 -3.87
C LEU A 65 -0.40 -0.51 -4.69
N MET A 66 -1.72 -0.41 -4.93
CA MET A 66 -2.47 -1.36 -5.73
C MET A 66 -2.02 -1.39 -7.19
N SER A 67 -1.90 -0.25 -7.86
CA SER A 67 -1.45 -0.24 -9.26
C SER A 67 0.00 -0.72 -9.41
N ILE A 68 0.87 -0.42 -8.44
CA ILE A 68 2.25 -0.93 -8.40
C ILE A 68 2.25 -2.46 -8.25
N PHE A 69 1.45 -2.99 -7.31
CA PHE A 69 1.32 -4.44 -7.10
C PHE A 69 0.76 -5.15 -8.34
N GLU A 70 -0.25 -4.59 -8.99
CA GLU A 70 -0.83 -5.13 -10.22
C GLU A 70 0.20 -5.25 -11.34
N VAL A 71 1.02 -4.21 -11.55
CA VAL A 71 2.09 -4.23 -12.55
C VAL A 71 3.07 -5.37 -12.26
N PHE A 72 3.48 -5.54 -11.00
CA PHE A 72 4.39 -6.61 -10.61
C PHE A 72 3.78 -8.00 -10.83
N VAL A 73 2.54 -8.21 -10.38
CA VAL A 73 1.82 -9.48 -10.57
C VAL A 73 1.67 -9.80 -12.06
N ASN A 74 1.38 -8.81 -12.89
CA ASN A 74 1.28 -8.97 -14.34
C ASN A 74 2.64 -9.29 -14.98
N ALA A 75 3.72 -8.66 -14.52
CA ALA A 75 5.08 -8.97 -14.96
C ALA A 75 5.47 -10.42 -14.59
N GLN A 76 5.15 -10.88 -13.37
CA GLN A 76 5.38 -12.27 -12.95
C GLN A 76 4.62 -13.26 -13.84
N LYS A 77 3.35 -13.00 -14.16
CA LYS A 77 2.56 -13.84 -15.09
C LYS A 77 3.22 -13.93 -16.47
N LYS A 78 3.72 -12.81 -17.00
CA LYS A 78 4.43 -12.77 -18.30
C LYS A 78 5.75 -13.54 -18.26
N LEU A 79 6.51 -13.45 -17.17
CA LEU A 79 7.75 -14.21 -16.98
C LEU A 79 7.47 -15.71 -16.86
N GLY A 80 6.45 -16.11 -16.09
CA GLY A 80 6.00 -17.51 -16.01
C GLY A 80 5.54 -18.08 -17.36
N ASN A 81 4.81 -17.29 -18.16
CA ASN A 81 4.40 -17.69 -19.51
C ASN A 81 5.57 -17.80 -20.49
N LYS A 82 6.57 -16.90 -20.41
CA LYS A 82 7.80 -17.00 -21.22
C LYS A 82 8.59 -18.28 -20.92
N VAL A 83 8.67 -18.68 -19.65
CA VAL A 83 9.35 -19.93 -19.25
C VAL A 83 8.63 -21.16 -19.79
N ARG A 84 7.29 -21.13 -19.91
CA ARG A 84 6.51 -22.23 -20.47
C ARG A 84 6.63 -22.35 -22.00
N HIS A 85 6.65 -21.24 -22.73
CA HIS A 85 6.80 -21.24 -24.19
C HIS A 85 8.20 -21.65 -24.68
N LYS A 86 9.25 -21.53 -23.85
CA LYS A 86 10.62 -21.91 -24.23
C LYS A 86 10.93 -23.40 -24.01
N ARG A 87 10.00 -24.18 -23.43
CA ARG A 87 10.18 -25.61 -23.11
C ARG A 87 9.40 -26.55 -24.04
N ILE A 88 8.85 -26.03 -25.14
CA ILE A 88 8.14 -26.80 -26.18
C ILE A 88 8.91 -26.65 -27.49
#